data_AF-A0A7L2W4Q1-F1
#
_entry.id   AF-A0A7L2W4Q1-F1
#
_cell.length_a   1.000
_cell.length_b   1.000
_cell.length_c   1.000
_cell.angle_alpha   90.00
_cell.angle_beta   90.00
_cell.angle_gamma   90.00
#
_symmetry.space_group_name_H-M   'P 1'
#
loop_
_entity.id
_entity.type
_entity.pdbx_description
1 polymer ?
#
loop_
_entity_poly.entity_id
_entity_poly.type
_entity_poly.pdbx_seq_one_letter_code
_entity_poly.pdbx_strand_id
1 'polypeptide(L)'
;PLAGFGPLDMTVCILGNPTALLPVLLEGGTRCPGAMVLCLSPTWATRVPSETSPGAWSLLLSRGVSFEAGGRSALDTFSPPRRANYVTGTFATGGPEGGWVGELARDLDCPTGGSVPLAHRLEDPLVARWVLSARANLPVPPTLAFVLASRGDLPAELVAPGVRLVRLEDPQGQQSLVQEE
;
A
#
# COMPACT_ATOMS: atom_id res chain seq x y z
N PRO A 1 9.94 -10.98 30.33
CA PRO A 1 8.69 -11.53 29.76
C PRO A 1 7.65 -10.42 29.63
N LEU A 2 7.46 -9.90 28.43
CA LEU A 2 6.33 -8.99 28.17
C LEU A 2 5.06 -9.83 28.30
N ALA A 3 4.32 -9.63 29.39
CA ALA A 3 2.96 -10.13 29.52
C ALA A 3 2.13 -9.42 28.46
N GLY A 4 1.96 -10.05 27.30
CA GLY A 4 1.40 -9.41 26.12
C GLY A 4 0.42 -10.33 25.46
N PHE A 5 -0.86 -10.02 25.66
CA PHE A 5 -2.00 -10.32 24.79
C PHE A 5 -2.26 -11.80 24.50
N GLY A 6 -3.49 -12.25 24.78
CA GLY A 6 -3.93 -13.59 24.42
C GLY A 6 -3.92 -13.79 22.90
N PRO A 7 -3.93 -15.05 22.40
CA PRO A 7 -3.95 -15.37 20.96
C PRO A 7 -5.12 -14.73 20.16
N LEU A 8 -6.10 -14.17 20.86
CA LEU A 8 -7.30 -13.53 20.31
C LEU A 8 -7.22 -11.98 20.27
N ASP A 9 -6.22 -11.37 20.90
CA ASP A 9 -6.15 -9.91 21.09
C ASP A 9 -5.47 -9.17 19.93
N MET A 10 -4.77 -9.90 19.06
CA MET A 10 -4.07 -9.34 17.91
C MET A 10 -4.53 -10.00 16.61
N THR A 11 -4.94 -9.19 15.64
CA THR A 11 -5.32 -9.62 14.31
C THR A 11 -4.52 -8.86 13.26
N VAL A 12 -3.71 -9.57 12.50
CA VAL A 12 -3.00 -9.04 11.33
C VAL A 12 -3.81 -9.41 10.10
N CYS A 13 -4.48 -8.44 9.51
CA CYS A 13 -5.30 -8.65 8.33
C CYS A 13 -4.48 -8.38 7.06
N ILE A 14 -4.44 -9.38 6.17
CA ILE A 14 -3.92 -9.21 4.81
C ILE A 14 -5.10 -9.16 3.85
N LEU A 15 -5.25 -8.05 3.13
CA LEU A 15 -6.30 -7.81 2.16
C LEU A 15 -5.84 -8.20 0.75
N GLY A 16 -6.70 -8.90 0.02
CA GLY A 16 -6.54 -9.16 -1.40
C GLY A 16 -5.72 -10.40 -1.71
N ASN A 17 -4.97 -10.36 -2.83
CA ASN A 17 -4.24 -11.51 -3.32
C ASN A 17 -3.06 -11.87 -2.38
N PRO A 18 -2.96 -13.12 -1.90
CA PRO A 18 -1.90 -13.50 -0.97
C PRO A 18 -0.53 -13.70 -1.63
N THR A 19 -0.39 -13.77 -2.96
CA THR A 19 0.84 -14.25 -3.61
C THR A 19 2.11 -13.55 -3.12
N ALA A 20 2.11 -12.22 -3.03
CA ALA A 20 3.28 -11.46 -2.56
C ALA A 20 3.51 -11.55 -1.04
N LEU A 21 2.49 -11.93 -0.28
CA LEU A 21 2.48 -11.90 1.19
C LEU A 21 2.31 -13.30 1.82
N LEU A 22 2.26 -14.37 1.01
CA LEU A 22 2.11 -15.73 1.48
C LEU A 22 3.24 -16.17 2.43
N PRO A 23 4.52 -15.84 2.17
CA PRO A 23 5.59 -16.12 3.14
C PRO A 23 5.35 -15.45 4.48
N VAL A 24 4.81 -14.22 4.48
CA VAL A 24 4.48 -13.47 5.70
C VAL A 24 3.33 -14.14 6.46
N LEU A 25 2.30 -14.61 5.76
CA LEU A 25 1.18 -15.36 6.37
C LEU A 25 1.65 -16.66 7.03
N LEU A 26 2.53 -17.42 6.37
CA LEU A 26 3.02 -18.71 6.87
C LEU A 26 3.96 -18.55 8.07
N GLU A 27 4.92 -17.64 7.99
CA GLU A 27 5.82 -17.36 9.13
C GLU A 27 5.03 -16.74 10.29
N GLY A 28 4.15 -15.78 10.00
CA GLY A 28 3.29 -15.15 11.00
C GLY A 28 2.36 -16.16 11.68
N GLY A 29 1.77 -17.10 10.95
CA GLY A 29 0.94 -18.17 11.51
C GLY A 29 1.73 -19.15 12.37
N THR A 30 3.03 -19.32 12.09
CA THR A 30 3.94 -20.12 12.94
C THR A 30 4.30 -19.41 14.23
N ARG A 31 4.50 -18.09 14.18
CA ARG A 31 4.85 -17.26 15.36
C ARG A 31 3.65 -16.94 16.24
N CYS A 32 2.52 -16.63 15.62
CA CYS A 32 1.28 -16.21 16.26
C CYS A 32 0.10 -16.97 15.62
N PRO A 33 -0.11 -18.25 15.99
CA PRO A 33 -1.18 -19.07 15.43
C PRO A 33 -2.55 -18.41 15.56
N GLY A 34 -3.29 -18.33 14.44
CA GLY A 34 -4.61 -17.73 14.39
C GLY A 34 -4.64 -16.21 14.37
N ALA A 35 -3.51 -15.50 14.54
CA ALA A 35 -3.46 -14.03 14.48
C ALA A 35 -3.41 -13.50 13.04
N MET A 36 -2.80 -14.26 12.12
CA MET A 36 -2.71 -13.90 10.71
C MET A 36 -3.98 -14.30 9.99
N VAL A 37 -4.70 -13.33 9.41
CA VAL A 37 -5.97 -13.54 8.71
C VAL A 37 -5.91 -12.94 7.32
N LEU A 38 -6.11 -13.77 6.30
CA LEU A 38 -6.25 -13.36 4.91
C LEU A 38 -7.71 -13.10 4.58
N CYS A 39 -8.01 -11.89 4.13
CA CYS A 39 -9.32 -11.47 3.65
C CYS A 39 -9.30 -11.40 2.11
N LEU A 40 -10.07 -12.25 1.46
CA LEU A 40 -10.10 -12.40 -0.01
C LEU A 40 -11.26 -11.64 -0.68
N SER A 41 -12.22 -11.16 0.09
CA SER A 41 -13.45 -10.53 -0.40
C SER A 41 -13.84 -9.34 0.46
N PRO A 42 -14.30 -8.23 -0.13
CA PRO A 42 -14.78 -7.09 0.64
C PRO A 42 -15.99 -7.43 1.51
N THR A 43 -16.80 -8.43 1.14
CA THR A 43 -17.96 -8.86 1.92
C THR A 43 -17.62 -9.54 3.24
N TRP A 44 -16.34 -9.85 3.49
CA TRP A 44 -15.87 -10.48 4.72
C TRP A 44 -15.43 -9.46 5.77
N ALA A 45 -15.43 -8.18 5.41
CA ALA A 45 -14.99 -7.11 6.28
C ALA A 45 -15.97 -5.94 6.26
N THR A 46 -16.11 -5.28 7.40
CA THR A 46 -16.94 -4.09 7.55
C THR A 46 -16.13 -2.99 8.20
N ARG A 47 -16.23 -1.77 7.67
CA ARG A 47 -15.68 -0.58 8.31
C ARG A 47 -16.72 0.00 9.26
N VAL A 48 -16.30 0.28 10.49
CA VAL A 48 -17.13 0.97 11.48
C VAL A 48 -16.39 2.20 11.98
N PRO A 49 -17.08 3.29 12.34
CA PRO A 49 -16.42 4.46 12.92
C PRO A 49 -15.58 4.05 14.14
N SER A 50 -14.36 4.58 14.22
CA SER A 50 -13.49 4.31 15.35
C SER A 50 -14.05 4.91 16.64
N GLU A 51 -14.09 4.12 17.70
CA GLU A 51 -14.45 4.60 19.05
C GLU A 51 -13.34 5.46 19.67
N THR A 52 -12.09 5.26 19.24
CA THR A 52 -10.90 5.87 19.85
C THR A 52 -10.34 7.03 19.05
N SER A 53 -10.69 7.17 17.78
CA SER A 53 -10.06 8.12 16.87
C SER A 53 -11.11 8.77 15.95
N PRO A 54 -11.60 9.98 16.29
CA PRO A 54 -12.58 10.68 15.48
C PRO A 54 -12.12 10.85 14.02
N GLY A 55 -12.98 10.49 13.07
CA GLY A 55 -12.66 10.54 11.63
C GLY A 55 -11.92 9.31 11.08
N ALA A 56 -11.48 8.38 11.94
CA ALA A 56 -10.87 7.12 11.54
C ALA A 56 -11.88 5.96 11.59
N TRP A 57 -11.50 4.83 11.02
CA TRP A 57 -12.33 3.64 10.89
C TRP A 57 -11.65 2.43 11.52
N SER A 58 -12.43 1.63 12.25
CA SER A 58 -12.05 0.27 12.64
C SER A 58 -12.47 -0.71 11.54
N LEU A 59 -11.62 -1.67 11.20
CA LEU A 59 -11.96 -2.76 10.28
C LEU A 59 -12.32 -4.02 11.08
N LEU A 60 -13.54 -4.53 10.86
CA LEU A 60 -14.04 -5.74 11.51
C LEU A 60 -14.17 -6.87 10.50
N LEU A 61 -13.59 -8.03 10.79
CA LEU A 61 -13.63 -9.23 9.96
C LEU A 61 -14.73 -10.16 10.45
N SER A 62 -15.70 -10.45 9.59
CA SER A 62 -16.71 -11.49 9.84
C SER A 62 -16.25 -12.86 9.35
N ARG A 63 -15.34 -12.89 8.37
CA ARG A 63 -14.75 -14.11 7.80
C ARG A 63 -13.30 -13.87 7.38
N GLY A 64 -12.54 -14.95 7.25
CA GLY A 64 -11.18 -14.88 6.72
C GLY A 64 -10.50 -16.25 6.74
N VAL A 65 -9.38 -16.36 6.03
CA VAL A 65 -8.53 -17.56 6.11
C VAL A 65 -7.49 -17.32 7.19
N SER A 66 -7.60 -18.01 8.31
CA SER A 66 -6.59 -17.97 9.37
C SER A 66 -5.41 -18.86 9.01
N PHE A 67 -4.24 -18.48 9.51
CA PHE A 67 -3.01 -19.26 9.36
C PHE A 67 -2.51 -19.70 10.74
N GLU A 68 -2.14 -20.97 10.83
CA GLU A 68 -1.63 -21.63 12.02
C GLU A 68 -0.24 -22.23 11.80
N ALA A 69 0.37 -22.68 12.90
CA ALA A 69 1.64 -23.36 12.87
C ALA A 69 1.64 -24.60 11.97
N GLY A 70 2.76 -24.81 11.28
CA GLY A 70 2.95 -25.93 10.35
C GLY A 70 2.29 -25.72 8.99
N GLY A 71 2.00 -24.46 8.61
CA GLY A 71 1.42 -24.12 7.31
C GLY A 71 -0.06 -24.51 7.16
N ARG A 72 -0.73 -24.78 8.28
CA ARG A 72 -2.17 -25.06 8.29
C ARG A 72 -2.94 -23.75 8.10
N SER A 73 -4.00 -23.82 7.33
CA SER A 73 -4.92 -22.70 7.17
C SER A 73 -6.37 -23.19 7.17
N ALA A 74 -7.27 -22.36 7.69
CA ALA A 74 -8.69 -22.66 7.80
C ALA A 74 -9.53 -21.45 7.42
N LEU A 75 -10.66 -21.69 6.76
CA LEU A 75 -11.65 -20.65 6.52
C LEU A 75 -12.53 -20.50 7.76
N ASP A 76 -12.34 -19.38 8.45
CA ASP A 76 -13.04 -19.08 9.69
C ASP A 76 -14.19 -18.10 9.48
N THR A 77 -15.19 -18.23 10.35
CA THR A 77 -16.27 -17.25 10.53
C THR A 77 -16.21 -16.75 11.96
N PHE A 78 -16.09 -15.44 12.12
CA PHE A 78 -15.89 -14.79 13.41
C PHE A 78 -17.23 -14.25 13.94
N SER A 79 -17.67 -14.77 15.08
CA SER A 79 -18.83 -14.29 15.81
C SER A 79 -18.48 -14.16 17.30
N PRO A 80 -18.33 -12.94 17.85
CA PRO A 80 -18.47 -11.65 17.17
C PRO A 80 -17.38 -11.39 16.10
N PRO A 81 -17.59 -10.45 15.15
CA PRO A 81 -16.56 -10.06 14.19
C PRO A 81 -15.27 -9.62 14.88
N ARG A 82 -14.14 -10.01 14.31
CA ARG A 82 -12.81 -9.75 14.89
C ARG A 82 -12.24 -8.43 14.37
N ARG A 83 -11.79 -7.56 15.27
CA ARG A 83 -11.16 -6.28 14.89
C ARG A 83 -9.75 -6.51 14.35
N ALA A 84 -9.40 -5.86 13.23
CA ALA A 84 -8.04 -5.81 12.72
C ALA A 84 -7.18 -4.83 13.57
N ASN A 85 -5.98 -5.27 13.97
CA ASN A 85 -5.01 -4.46 14.73
C ASN A 85 -3.83 -4.01 13.87
N TYR A 86 -3.65 -4.61 12.71
CA TYR A 86 -2.72 -4.20 11.67
C TYR A 86 -3.29 -4.63 10.33
N VAL A 87 -3.22 -3.76 9.32
CA VAL A 87 -3.74 -4.05 7.98
C VAL A 87 -2.66 -3.87 6.92
N THR A 88 -2.51 -4.85 6.05
CA THR A 88 -1.66 -4.72 4.86
C THR A 88 -2.32 -5.43 3.69
N GLY A 89 -1.74 -5.30 2.50
CA GLY A 89 -2.24 -5.92 1.29
C GLY A 89 -1.42 -5.53 0.09
N THR A 90 -1.76 -6.12 -1.06
CA THR A 90 -1.21 -5.71 -2.35
C THR A 90 -2.02 -4.52 -2.86
N PHE A 91 -1.54 -3.31 -2.58
CA PHE A 91 -2.14 -2.07 -3.06
C PHE A 91 -1.81 -1.87 -4.55
N ALA A 92 -2.52 -2.58 -5.43
CA ALA A 92 -2.30 -2.52 -6.87
C ALA A 92 -2.66 -1.14 -7.45
N THR A 93 -1.87 -0.69 -8.43
CA THR A 93 -1.97 0.62 -9.09
C THR A 93 -2.93 0.65 -10.30
N GLY A 94 -3.66 -0.43 -10.57
CA GLY A 94 -4.56 -0.56 -11.72
C GLY A 94 -5.79 0.35 -11.74
N GLY A 95 -5.91 1.30 -10.82
CA GLY A 95 -6.97 2.31 -10.79
C GLY A 95 -6.77 3.35 -9.68
N PRO A 96 -7.44 4.52 -9.78
CA PRO A 96 -7.24 5.65 -8.87
C PRO A 96 -7.59 5.34 -7.40
N GLU A 97 -8.39 4.31 -7.13
CA GLU A 97 -8.84 3.96 -5.77
C GLU A 97 -8.19 2.69 -5.18
N GLY A 98 -7.28 2.02 -5.90
CA GLY A 98 -6.65 0.78 -5.42
C GLY A 98 -7.63 -0.37 -5.16
N GLY A 99 -8.81 -0.29 -5.77
CA GLY A 99 -9.91 -1.23 -5.61
C GLY A 99 -10.41 -1.33 -4.17
N TRP A 100 -11.15 -2.40 -3.89
CA TRP A 100 -11.72 -2.64 -2.57
C TRP A 100 -10.66 -2.79 -1.46
N VAL A 101 -9.44 -3.23 -1.81
CA VAL A 101 -8.31 -3.31 -0.86
C VAL A 101 -7.93 -1.91 -0.37
N GLY A 102 -7.81 -0.96 -1.31
CA GLY A 102 -7.57 0.44 -1.00
C GLY A 102 -8.66 1.08 -0.17
N GLU A 103 -9.92 0.83 -0.55
CA GLU A 103 -11.08 1.36 0.15
C GLU A 103 -11.18 0.87 1.60
N LEU A 104 -10.95 -0.43 1.83
CA LEU A 104 -10.95 -1.02 3.17
C LEU A 104 -9.78 -0.55 4.03
N ALA A 105 -8.62 -0.29 3.44
CA ALA A 105 -7.43 0.16 4.16
C ALA A 105 -7.39 1.69 4.41
N ARG A 106 -8.37 2.45 3.90
CA ARG A 106 -8.37 3.90 4.01
C ARG A 106 -8.73 4.37 5.42
N ASP A 107 -7.97 5.34 5.95
CA ASP A 107 -8.24 6.05 7.20
C ASP A 107 -8.48 5.11 8.40
N LEU A 108 -7.74 4.00 8.47
CA LEU A 108 -7.88 3.05 9.55
C LEU A 108 -7.29 3.57 10.86
N ASP A 109 -7.90 3.20 11.97
CA ASP A 109 -7.42 3.52 13.32
C ASP A 109 -6.31 2.59 13.83
N CYS A 110 -5.81 1.72 12.96
CA CYS A 110 -4.70 0.83 13.23
C CYS A 110 -3.57 1.04 12.20
N PRO A 111 -2.32 0.67 12.54
CA PRO A 111 -1.20 0.82 11.61
C PRO A 111 -1.41 0.01 10.33
N THR A 112 -0.98 0.58 9.20
CA THR A 112 -1.02 -0.10 7.90
C THR A 112 0.38 -0.36 7.34
N GLY A 113 0.55 -1.47 6.62
CA GLY A 113 1.81 -1.82 5.96
C GLY A 113 2.09 -1.05 4.66
N GLY A 114 1.12 -0.27 4.21
CA GLY A 114 1.22 0.55 3.02
C GLY A 114 -0.07 1.35 2.80
N SER A 115 -0.11 2.08 1.69
CA SER A 115 -1.31 2.81 1.27
C SER A 115 -1.32 2.93 -0.25
N VAL A 116 -2.52 3.05 -0.82
CA VAL A 116 -2.71 3.26 -2.26
C VAL A 116 -1.98 4.51 -2.77
N PRO A 117 -2.05 5.69 -2.10
CA PRO A 117 -1.32 6.87 -2.55
C PRO A 117 0.20 6.68 -2.55
N LEU A 118 0.74 5.94 -1.57
CA LEU A 118 2.17 5.66 -1.50
C LEU A 118 2.60 4.66 -2.58
N ALA A 119 1.83 3.59 -2.79
CA ALA A 119 2.10 2.60 -3.84
C ALA A 119 2.15 3.25 -5.23
N HIS A 120 1.14 4.08 -5.56
CA HIS A 120 1.12 4.86 -6.82
C HIS A 120 2.36 5.73 -7.01
N ARG A 121 2.84 6.39 -5.96
CA ARG A 121 4.05 7.24 -6.04
C ARG A 121 5.34 6.43 -6.17
N LEU A 122 5.42 5.25 -5.55
CA LEU A 122 6.61 4.41 -5.57
C LEU A 122 6.75 3.62 -6.88
N GLU A 123 5.62 3.28 -7.52
CA GLU A 123 5.62 2.56 -8.79
C GLU A 123 5.91 3.47 -10.00
N ASP A 124 5.68 4.78 -9.89
CA ASP A 124 6.11 5.73 -10.91
C ASP A 124 7.60 6.11 -10.70
N PRO A 125 8.52 5.66 -11.58
CA PRO A 125 9.95 5.89 -11.36
C PRO A 125 10.33 7.36 -11.41
N LEU A 126 9.60 8.18 -12.17
CA LEU A 126 9.85 9.62 -12.27
C LEU A 126 9.43 10.32 -10.98
N VAL A 127 8.23 10.02 -10.47
CA VAL A 127 7.74 10.56 -9.20
C VAL A 127 8.61 10.10 -8.04
N ALA A 128 8.94 8.81 -7.96
CA ALA A 128 9.80 8.26 -6.92
C ALA A 128 11.17 8.94 -6.90
N ARG A 129 11.84 9.06 -8.07
CA ARG A 129 13.14 9.74 -8.17
C ARG A 129 13.03 11.21 -7.81
N TRP A 130 11.99 11.90 -8.25
CA TRP A 130 11.77 13.29 -7.89
C TRP A 130 11.60 13.47 -6.37
N VAL A 131 10.81 12.62 -5.70
CA VAL A 131 10.66 12.66 -4.24
C VAL A 131 12.02 12.45 -3.56
N LEU A 132 12.80 11.46 -4.00
CA LEU A 132 14.11 11.16 -3.42
C LEU A 132 15.10 12.32 -3.63
N SER A 133 15.16 12.89 -4.83
CA SER A 133 16.12 13.95 -5.15
C SER A 133 15.70 15.32 -4.61
N ALA A 134 14.45 15.73 -4.83
CA ALA A 134 13.98 17.09 -4.52
C ALA A 134 13.55 17.25 -3.07
N ARG A 135 12.99 16.21 -2.43
CA ARG A 135 12.50 16.31 -1.04
C ARG A 135 13.46 15.70 -0.03
N ALA A 136 14.12 14.60 -0.36
CA ALA A 136 15.03 13.91 0.55
C ALA A 136 16.51 14.23 0.31
N ASN A 137 16.85 14.98 -0.75
CA ASN A 137 18.22 15.30 -1.14
C ASN A 137 19.11 14.05 -1.29
N LEU A 138 18.52 12.95 -1.77
CA LEU A 138 19.21 11.69 -1.99
C LEU A 138 19.73 11.62 -3.43
N PRO A 139 20.93 11.05 -3.66
CA PRO A 139 21.43 10.85 -5.01
C PRO A 139 20.53 9.88 -5.76
N VAL A 140 20.13 10.28 -6.97
CA VAL A 140 19.36 9.45 -7.89
C VAL A 140 20.12 9.30 -9.21
N PRO A 141 19.90 8.21 -9.97
CA PRO A 141 20.48 8.08 -11.30
C PRO A 141 20.08 9.26 -12.21
N PRO A 142 21.02 9.82 -13.00
CA PRO A 142 20.69 10.82 -14.01
C PRO A 142 19.54 10.34 -14.89
N THR A 143 18.44 11.10 -14.91
CA THR A 143 17.18 10.72 -15.55
C THR A 143 16.75 11.82 -16.51
N LEU A 144 16.61 11.48 -17.78
CA LEU A 144 15.91 12.28 -18.78
C LEU A 144 14.53 11.66 -18.98
N ALA A 145 13.47 12.39 -18.67
CA ALA A 145 12.10 11.90 -18.75
C ALA A 145 11.29 12.68 -19.77
N PHE A 146 10.69 11.96 -20.73
CA PHE A 146 9.82 12.52 -21.75
C PHE A 146 8.36 12.33 -21.34
N VAL A 147 7.58 13.41 -21.34
CA VAL A 147 6.17 13.37 -20.92
C VAL A 147 5.28 13.97 -22.00
N LEU A 148 4.28 13.20 -22.45
CA LEU A 148 3.39 13.53 -23.57
C LEU A 148 2.20 14.44 -23.22
N ALA A 149 1.97 14.76 -21.94
CA ALA A 149 0.88 15.62 -21.48
C ALA A 149 1.12 16.16 -20.05
N SER A 150 0.34 17.16 -19.64
CA SER A 150 0.35 17.66 -18.27
C SER A 150 -0.14 16.58 -17.29
N ARG A 151 0.81 15.94 -16.59
CA ARG A 151 0.53 15.01 -15.49
C ARG A 151 0.24 15.80 -14.22
N GLY A 152 -1.01 15.78 -13.74
CA GLY A 152 -1.42 16.47 -12.51
C GLY A 152 -0.67 16.02 -11.24
N ASP A 153 -0.05 14.84 -11.28
CA ASP A 153 0.75 14.29 -10.17
C ASP A 153 2.19 14.83 -10.13
N LEU A 154 2.63 15.52 -11.18
CA LEU A 154 3.94 16.13 -11.28
C LEU A 154 3.84 17.65 -11.05
N PRO A 155 4.74 18.26 -10.25
CA PRO A 155 4.83 19.71 -10.16
C PRO A 155 4.99 20.34 -11.53
N ALA A 156 4.45 21.55 -11.71
CA ALA A 156 4.57 22.30 -12.97
C ALA A 156 6.04 22.46 -13.42
N GLU A 157 6.96 22.56 -12.46
CA GLU A 157 8.40 22.66 -12.69
C GLU A 157 9.13 21.65 -11.79
N LEU A 158 9.67 20.57 -12.38
CA LEU A 158 10.55 19.63 -11.65
C LEU A 158 11.97 20.20 -11.62
N VAL A 159 12.29 21.01 -10.61
CA VAL A 159 13.68 21.37 -10.32
C VAL A 159 14.24 20.32 -9.36
N ALA A 160 14.75 19.23 -9.91
CA ALA A 160 15.35 18.12 -9.17
C ALA A 160 16.78 17.87 -9.67
N PRO A 161 17.80 17.88 -8.79
CA PRO A 161 19.16 17.49 -9.17
C PRO A 161 19.17 16.09 -9.79
N GLY A 162 19.68 15.97 -11.01
CA GLY A 162 19.76 14.69 -11.73
C GLY A 162 18.47 14.25 -12.43
N VAL A 163 17.37 15.00 -12.38
CA VAL A 163 16.14 14.69 -13.13
C VAL A 163 15.82 15.85 -14.08
N ARG A 164 15.82 15.59 -15.38
CA ARG A 164 15.41 16.55 -16.42
C ARG A 164 14.10 16.09 -17.07
N LEU A 165 13.13 16.99 -17.09
CA LEU A 165 11.82 16.76 -17.71
C LEU A 165 11.77 17.41 -19.10
N VAL A 166 11.38 16.65 -20.11
CA VAL A 166 11.11 17.12 -21.47
C VAL A 166 9.63 16.90 -21.76
N ARG A 167 8.87 17.99 -21.91
CA ARG A 167 7.45 17.92 -22.28
C ARG A 167 7.34 17.87 -23.79
N LEU A 168 6.68 16.84 -24.31
CA LEU A 168 6.44 16.62 -25.74
C LEU A 168 5.09 17.22 -26.18
N GLU A 169 4.72 18.37 -25.61
CA GLU A 169 3.43 19.03 -25.86
C GLU A 169 3.47 19.93 -27.11
N ASP A 170 4.66 20.24 -27.65
CA ASP A 170 4.85 21.19 -28.75
C ASP A 170 5.72 20.59 -29.87
N PRO A 171 5.27 20.53 -31.15
CA PRO A 171 6.07 20.04 -32.27
C PRO A 171 7.38 20.82 -32.49
N GLN A 172 7.53 22.02 -31.92
CA GLN A 172 8.79 22.78 -31.97
C GLN A 172 9.83 22.35 -30.91
N GLY A 173 9.43 21.61 -29.87
CA GLY A 173 10.32 21.17 -28.78
C GLY A 173 11.30 20.06 -29.15
N GLN A 174 11.14 19.44 -30.33
CA GLN A 174 12.00 18.34 -30.79
C GLN A 174 13.34 18.81 -31.37
N GLN A 175 13.47 20.07 -31.79
CA GLN A 175 14.66 20.57 -32.50
C GLN A 175 15.72 21.23 -31.60
N SER A 176 15.43 21.50 -30.32
CA SER A 176 16.31 22.29 -29.43
C SER A 176 17.10 21.45 -28.41
N LEU A 177 16.82 20.14 -28.29
CA LEU A 177 17.29 19.34 -27.14
C LEU A 177 18.35 18.27 -27.45
N VAL A 178 18.82 18.17 -28.70
CA VAL A 178 19.97 17.35 -29.05
C VAL A 178 21.05 18.26 -29.63
N GLN A 179 21.88 18.83 -28.75
CA GLN A 179 23.24 19.18 -29.16
C GLN A 179 24.10 17.97 -28.84
N GLU A 180 24.56 17.29 -29.90
CA GLU A 180 25.62 16.28 -29.80
C GLU A 180 26.88 16.96 -29.24
N GLU A 181 27.54 16.29 -28.28
CA GLU A 181 28.91 16.63 -27.85
C GLU A 181 29.92 16.41 -28.98
#